data_AF-A0A8H3DYC7-F1
#
_entry.id   AF-A0A8H3DYC7-F1
#
_cell.length_a   1.000
_cell.length_b   1.000
_cell.length_c   1.000
_cell.angle_alpha   90.00
_cell.angle_beta   90.00
_cell.angle_gamma   90.00
#
_symmetry.space_group_name_H-M   'P 1'
#
loop_
_entity.id
_entity.type
_entity.pdbx_description
1 polymer ?
#
loop_
_entity_poly.entity_id
_entity_poly.type
_entity_poly.pdbx_seq_one_letter_code
_entity_poly.pdbx_strand_id
1 'polypeptide(L)'
;MADAISTAVYNGRHGDACQMLKDLWTPFGLEGMPRLIIVLARHRRDEHHWVTHRFSLPDGQLSTYDTYPEKSLPDGRPLGWWFAIRSAWPHASYPPADALVQKMVRINRPLQLLVDCSVAAAAIWRNLLMGSKAERSVDLERLRDLISTEVKSLKQRKEMGRLTVSNSRNDD
;
A
#
# COMPACT_ATOMS: atom_id res chain seq x y z
N MET A 1 1.77 2.49 -9.30
CA MET A 1 0.70 3.34 -8.72
C MET A 1 1.13 4.00 -7.41
N ALA A 2 1.48 3.26 -6.35
CA ALA A 2 1.91 3.89 -5.09
C ALA A 2 3.06 4.90 -5.26
N ASP A 3 4.07 4.58 -6.05
CA ASP A 3 5.16 5.50 -6.36
C ASP A 3 4.71 6.79 -7.08
N ALA A 4 3.71 6.70 -7.95
CA ALA A 4 3.17 7.85 -8.66
C ALA A 4 2.43 8.80 -7.72
N ILE A 5 1.58 8.27 -6.84
CA ILE A 5 0.88 9.06 -5.81
C ILE A 5 1.90 9.64 -4.82
N SER A 6 2.87 8.85 -4.34
CA SER A 6 3.95 9.32 -3.47
C SER A 6 4.75 10.47 -4.11
N THR A 7 4.99 10.41 -5.42
CA THR A 7 5.66 11.47 -6.17
C THR A 7 4.79 12.72 -6.32
N ALA A 8 3.50 12.57 -6.62
CA ALA A 8 2.57 13.70 -6.71
C ALA A 8 2.45 14.42 -5.37
N VAL A 9 2.23 13.66 -4.29
CA VAL A 9 2.16 14.15 -2.92
C VAL A 9 3.45 14.87 -2.51
N TYR A 10 4.61 14.27 -2.77
CA TYR A 10 5.90 14.87 -2.42
C TYR A 10 6.12 16.22 -3.11
N ASN A 11 5.61 16.39 -4.33
CA ASN A 11 5.73 17.62 -5.11
C ASN A 11 4.57 18.61 -4.87
N GLY A 12 3.72 18.39 -3.86
CA GLY A 12 2.57 19.25 -3.58
C GLY A 12 1.43 19.18 -4.60
N ARG A 13 1.47 18.21 -5.54
CA ARG A 13 0.41 17.98 -6.54
C ARG A 13 -0.71 17.13 -5.96
N HIS A 14 -1.37 17.66 -4.93
CA HIS A 14 -2.44 16.94 -4.22
C HIS A 14 -3.68 16.70 -5.08
N GLY A 15 -3.95 17.55 -6.09
CA GLY A 15 -5.00 17.34 -7.08
C GLY A 15 -4.78 16.07 -7.91
N ASP A 16 -3.59 15.89 -8.47
CA ASP A 16 -3.22 14.68 -9.22
C ASP A 16 -3.31 13.43 -8.33
N ALA A 17 -2.83 13.52 -7.10
CA ALA A 17 -2.91 12.43 -6.12
C ALA A 17 -4.36 12.05 -5.80
N CYS A 18 -5.23 13.04 -5.61
CA CYS A 18 -6.67 12.86 -5.41
C CYS A 18 -7.32 12.12 -6.60
N GLN A 19 -7.04 12.56 -7.83
CA GLN A 19 -7.60 11.92 -9.01
C GLN A 19 -7.11 10.47 -9.14
N MET A 20 -5.81 10.21 -8.96
CA MET A 20 -5.26 8.85 -8.98
C MET A 20 -5.90 7.94 -7.91
N LEU A 21 -6.23 8.47 -6.73
CA LEU A 21 -6.91 7.71 -5.67
C LEU A 21 -8.36 7.36 -6.06
N LYS A 22 -9.08 8.31 -6.69
CA LYS A 22 -10.43 8.05 -7.20
C LYS A 22 -10.41 7.02 -8.32
N ASP A 23 -9.50 7.15 -9.28
CA ASP A 23 -9.38 6.23 -10.42
C ASP A 23 -9.04 4.80 -9.98
N LEU A 24 -8.33 4.65 -8.84
CA LEU A 24 -8.10 3.35 -8.22
C LEU A 24 -9.32 2.79 -7.50
N TRP A 25 -10.17 3.64 -6.93
CA TRP A 25 -11.30 3.21 -6.10
C TRP A 25 -12.57 2.93 -6.91
N THR A 26 -12.90 3.81 -7.85
CA THR A 26 -14.12 3.73 -8.67
C THR A 26 -14.34 2.36 -9.34
N PRO A 27 -13.31 1.66 -9.88
CA PRO A 27 -13.50 0.37 -10.52
C PRO A 27 -14.01 -0.75 -9.59
N PHE A 28 -13.89 -0.60 -8.27
CA PHE A 28 -14.42 -1.59 -7.32
C PHE A 28 -15.95 -1.53 -7.20
N GLY A 29 -16.61 -0.51 -7.77
CA GLY A 29 -18.07 -0.34 -7.66
C GLY A 29 -18.56 -0.08 -6.23
N LEU A 30 -17.64 0.29 -5.32
CA LEU A 30 -17.95 0.54 -3.93
C LEU A 30 -18.39 1.99 -3.75
N GLU A 31 -19.57 2.18 -3.20
CA GLU A 31 -20.09 3.50 -2.86
C GLU A 31 -19.39 4.09 -1.64
N GLY A 32 -19.14 5.39 -1.68
CA GLY A 32 -18.52 6.13 -0.57
C GLY A 32 -17.00 6.01 -0.51
N MET A 33 -16.43 6.37 0.65
CA MET A 33 -14.98 6.39 0.83
C MET A 33 -14.43 5.01 1.23
N PRO A 34 -13.16 4.71 0.90
CA PRO A 34 -12.48 3.56 1.46
C PRO A 34 -12.36 3.69 2.98
N ARG A 35 -12.78 2.68 3.75
CA ARG A 35 -12.54 2.67 5.21
C ARG A 35 -11.08 2.37 5.55
N LEU A 36 -10.43 1.56 4.72
CA LEU A 36 -9.07 1.07 4.93
C LEU A 36 -8.33 1.10 3.60
N ILE A 37 -7.13 1.68 3.59
CA ILE A 37 -6.21 1.58 2.46
C ILE A 37 -4.92 0.96 2.98
N ILE A 38 -4.45 -0.11 2.32
CA ILE A 38 -3.19 -0.78 2.64
C ILE A 38 -2.28 -0.67 1.44
N VAL A 39 -1.12 -0.07 1.63
CA VAL A 39 -0.19 0.27 0.55
C VAL A 39 1.15 -0.42 0.80
N LEU A 40 1.60 -1.22 -0.16
CA LEU A 40 2.99 -1.65 -0.27
C LEU A 40 3.76 -0.61 -1.09
N ALA A 41 4.81 -0.01 -0.52
CA ALA A 41 5.55 1.07 -1.17
C ALA A 41 7.03 1.04 -0.79
N ARG A 42 7.86 1.68 -1.62
CA ARG A 42 9.25 1.98 -1.28
C ARG A 42 9.32 3.07 -0.22
N HIS A 43 10.15 2.85 0.78
CA HIS A 43 10.51 3.89 1.74
C HIS A 43 11.44 4.88 1.06
N ARG A 44 11.05 6.16 1.07
CA ARG A 44 11.71 7.21 0.29
C ARG A 44 11.95 6.78 -1.18
N ARG A 45 13.18 6.98 -1.66
CA ARG A 45 13.63 6.57 -3.00
C ARG A 45 14.56 5.35 -2.94
N ASP A 46 14.59 4.67 -1.79
CA ASP A 46 15.45 3.50 -1.60
C ASP A 46 14.86 2.30 -2.35
N GLU A 47 15.69 1.63 -3.14
CA GLU A 47 15.27 0.50 -3.98
C GLU A 47 15.07 -0.79 -3.19
N HIS A 48 15.76 -0.92 -2.05
CA HIS A 48 15.78 -2.11 -1.23
C HIS A 48 14.95 -1.96 0.05
N HIS A 49 14.60 -0.75 0.43
CA HIS A 49 13.75 -0.50 1.59
C HIS A 49 12.27 -0.41 1.19
N TRP A 50 11.50 -1.43 1.57
CA TRP A 50 10.06 -1.50 1.35
C TRP A 50 9.30 -1.50 2.68
N VAL A 51 8.16 -0.79 2.69
CA VAL A 51 7.30 -0.60 3.86
C VAL A 51 5.85 -0.89 3.50
N THR A 52 5.04 -1.22 4.50
CA THR A 52 3.59 -1.31 4.37
C THR A 52 2.92 -0.20 5.15
N HIS A 53 2.13 0.64 4.49
CA HIS A 53 1.30 1.65 5.13
C HIS A 53 -0.12 1.13 5.30
N ARG A 54 -0.72 1.39 6.46
CA ARG A 54 -2.12 1.14 6.77
C ARG A 54 -2.78 2.47 7.13
N PHE A 55 -3.70 2.91 6.30
CA PHE A 55 -4.52 4.10 6.50
C PHE A 55 -5.91 3.64 6.98
N SER A 56 -6.18 3.74 8.27
CA SER A 56 -7.52 3.53 8.84
C SER A 56 -8.23 4.88 8.93
N LEU A 57 -9.14 5.15 8.00
CA LEU A 57 -9.79 6.46 7.90
C LEU A 57 -10.79 6.71 9.04
N PRO A 58 -11.66 5.75 9.43
CA PRO A 58 -12.58 5.94 10.55
C PRO A 58 -11.85 6.17 11.88
N ASP A 59 -10.69 5.53 12.07
CA ASP A 59 -9.94 5.60 13.33
C ASP A 59 -8.94 6.75 13.36
N GLY A 60 -8.78 7.52 12.26
CA GLY A 60 -7.79 8.59 12.22
C GLY A 60 -6.35 8.05 12.35
N GLN A 61 -6.05 6.85 11.84
CA GLN A 61 -4.78 6.18 12.12
C GLN A 61 -3.98 5.91 10.84
N LEU A 62 -2.73 6.36 10.86
CA LEU A 62 -1.70 6.04 9.86
C LEU A 62 -0.61 5.20 10.53
N SER A 63 -0.52 3.93 10.18
CA SER A 63 0.54 3.03 10.64
C SER A 63 1.49 2.66 9.50
N THR A 64 2.79 2.82 9.71
CA THR A 64 3.84 2.35 8.79
C THR A 64 4.54 1.17 9.42
N TYR A 65 4.44 0.01 8.80
CA TYR A 65 5.12 -1.22 9.20
C TYR A 65 6.40 -1.38 8.42
N ASP A 66 7.47 -1.63 9.14
CA ASP A 66 8.82 -1.62 8.60
C ASP A 66 9.64 -2.78 9.18
N THR A 67 10.29 -3.52 8.29
CA THR A 67 11.14 -4.67 8.61
C THR A 67 12.60 -4.43 8.27
N TYR A 68 12.95 -3.23 7.79
CA TYR A 68 14.29 -2.92 7.34
C TYR A 68 15.27 -2.98 8.52
N PRO A 69 16.40 -3.71 8.43
CA PRO A 69 17.28 -3.93 9.57
C PRO A 69 17.81 -2.64 10.19
N GLU A 70 18.14 -1.66 9.34
CA GLU A 70 18.76 -0.41 9.75
C GLU A 70 17.72 0.63 10.20
N LYS A 71 18.20 1.64 10.94
CA LYS A 71 17.35 2.75 11.39
C LYS A 71 16.87 3.56 10.20
N SER A 72 15.56 3.62 10.03
CA SER A 72 14.94 4.34 8.93
C SER A 72 14.89 5.84 9.17
N LEU A 73 15.24 6.60 8.14
CA LEU A 73 15.06 8.05 8.13
C LEU A 73 13.55 8.39 8.07
N PRO A 74 13.13 9.55 8.59
CA PRO A 74 11.76 10.02 8.42
C PRO A 74 11.35 10.12 6.93
N ASP A 75 10.07 9.85 6.67
CA ASP A 75 9.42 9.98 5.37
C ASP A 75 8.07 10.67 5.54
N GLY A 76 7.91 11.86 4.95
CA GLY A 76 6.70 12.67 5.04
C GLY A 76 5.62 12.30 4.00
N ARG A 77 5.93 11.45 3.02
CA ARG A 77 4.99 11.10 1.95
C ARG A 77 3.74 10.39 2.47
N PRO A 78 3.80 9.45 3.44
CA PRO A 78 2.61 8.84 4.00
C PRO A 78 1.64 9.85 4.63
N LEU A 79 2.16 10.90 5.29
CA LEU A 79 1.31 11.97 5.79
C LEU A 79 0.65 12.76 4.64
N GLY A 80 1.39 13.06 3.58
CA GLY A 80 0.79 13.72 2.43
C GLY A 80 -0.25 12.86 1.69
N TRP A 81 -0.12 11.53 1.72
CA TRP A 81 -1.16 10.60 1.27
C TRP A 81 -2.44 10.77 2.09
N TRP A 82 -2.34 10.87 3.42
CA TRP A 82 -3.49 11.10 4.30
C TRP A 82 -4.31 12.32 3.86
N PHE A 83 -3.63 13.44 3.58
CA PHE A 83 -4.30 14.64 3.08
C PHE A 83 -4.91 14.44 1.69
N ALA A 84 -4.19 13.81 0.76
CA ALA A 84 -4.71 13.51 -0.57
C ALA A 84 -5.97 12.62 -0.53
N ILE A 85 -5.99 11.63 0.37
CA ILE A 85 -7.15 10.76 0.61
C ILE A 85 -8.35 11.59 1.09
N ARG A 86 -8.17 12.46 2.10
CA ARG A 86 -9.27 13.30 2.60
C ARG A 86 -9.81 14.26 1.53
N SER A 87 -8.93 14.79 0.69
CA SER A 87 -9.31 15.62 -0.46
C SER A 87 -10.05 14.85 -1.55
N ALA A 88 -9.83 13.53 -1.66
CA ALA A 88 -10.55 12.69 -2.63
C ALA A 88 -12.01 12.45 -2.23
N TRP A 89 -12.32 12.38 -0.93
CA TRP A 89 -13.69 12.20 -0.45
C TRP A 89 -14.04 13.25 0.63
N PRO A 90 -14.15 14.54 0.27
CA PRO A 90 -14.30 15.62 1.26
C PRO A 90 -15.58 15.55 2.09
N HIS A 91 -16.62 14.87 1.57
CA HIS A 91 -17.90 14.68 2.26
C HIS A 91 -17.91 13.49 3.22
N ALA A 92 -16.83 12.69 3.25
CA ALA A 92 -16.78 11.57 4.16
C ALA A 92 -16.57 12.04 5.60
N SER A 93 -17.19 11.31 6.53
CA SER A 93 -17.02 11.56 7.96
C SER A 93 -15.62 11.11 8.38
N TYR A 94 -14.68 12.05 8.34
CA TYR A 94 -13.34 11.87 8.88
C TYR A 94 -13.27 12.37 10.32
N PRO A 95 -12.45 11.74 11.17
CA PRO A 95 -11.93 12.40 12.34
C PRO A 95 -11.30 13.75 11.97
N PRO A 96 -11.32 14.73 12.88
CA PRO A 96 -10.55 15.97 12.74
C PRO A 96 -9.09 15.70 12.37
N ALA A 97 -8.47 16.58 11.58
CA ALA A 97 -7.13 16.33 11.03
C ALA A 97 -6.04 16.25 12.11
N ASP A 98 -6.23 16.97 13.21
CA ASP A 98 -5.45 16.97 14.44
C ASP A 98 -5.64 15.68 15.27
N ALA A 99 -6.69 14.91 15.03
CA ALA A 99 -6.89 13.59 15.64
C ALA A 99 -6.07 12.48 14.94
N LEU A 100 -5.29 12.80 13.90
CA LEU A 100 -4.47 11.82 13.20
C LEU A 100 -3.37 11.27 14.12
N VAL A 101 -3.42 9.96 14.37
CA VAL A 101 -2.34 9.22 15.03
C VAL A 101 -1.42 8.59 13.99
N GLN A 102 -0.19 9.08 13.93
CA GLN A 102 0.88 8.48 13.13
C GLN A 102 1.73 7.55 13.98
N LYS A 103 1.90 6.31 13.53
CA LYS A 103 2.71 5.30 14.20
C LYS A 103 3.65 4.60 13.23
N MET A 104 4.93 4.54 13.58
CA MET A 104 5.87 3.63 12.94
C MET A 104 5.99 2.35 13.77
N VAL A 105 5.79 1.20 13.16
CA VAL A 105 5.85 -0.12 13.78
C VAL A 105 7.05 -0.86 13.18
N ARG A 106 8.13 -0.93 13.94
CA ARG A 106 9.33 -1.67 13.56
C ARG A 106 9.16 -3.13 13.96
N ILE A 107 9.18 -4.01 12.98
CA ILE A 107 9.07 -5.45 13.18
C ILE A 107 10.46 -6.04 12.98
N ASN A 108 11.09 -6.43 14.08
CA ASN A 108 12.39 -7.07 14.03
C ASN A 108 12.25 -8.49 13.44
N ARG A 109 12.99 -8.77 12.37
CA ARG A 109 13.10 -10.10 11.76
C ARG A 109 14.58 -10.50 11.75
N PRO A 110 15.04 -11.26 12.76
CA PRO A 110 16.41 -11.75 12.80
C PRO A 110 16.75 -12.52 11.53
N LEU A 111 17.97 -12.33 11.01
CA LEU A 111 18.49 -13.00 9.81
C LEU A 111 17.78 -12.65 8.48
N GLN A 112 16.89 -11.65 8.46
CA GLN A 112 16.31 -11.18 7.20
C GLN A 112 17.40 -10.55 6.31
N LEU A 113 17.52 -11.03 5.07
CA LEU A 113 18.39 -10.42 4.07
C LEU A 113 17.77 -9.12 3.54
N LEU A 114 18.59 -8.16 3.11
CA LEU A 114 18.09 -6.89 2.55
C LEU A 114 17.18 -7.12 1.33
N VAL A 115 17.54 -8.07 0.47
CA VAL A 115 16.75 -8.50 -0.69
C VAL A 115 15.35 -9.00 -0.33
N ASP A 116 15.15 -9.43 0.92
CA ASP A 116 13.88 -9.98 1.40
C ASP A 116 12.95 -8.91 1.95
N CYS A 117 13.39 -7.65 2.06
CA CYS A 117 12.58 -6.57 2.63
C CYS A 117 11.27 -6.37 1.86
N SER A 118 11.31 -6.44 0.53
CA SER A 118 10.10 -6.34 -0.31
C SER A 118 9.12 -7.48 -0.06
N VAL A 119 9.61 -8.71 0.07
CA VAL A 119 8.81 -9.91 0.35
C VAL A 119 8.27 -9.89 1.77
N ALA A 120 9.06 -9.43 2.75
CA ALA A 120 8.64 -9.27 4.14
C ALA A 120 7.57 -8.19 4.31
N ALA A 121 7.72 -7.05 3.62
CA ALA A 121 6.70 -6.02 3.56
C ALA A 121 5.43 -6.56 2.88
N ALA A 122 5.54 -7.29 1.78
CA ALA A 122 4.39 -7.92 1.12
C ALA A 122 3.68 -8.94 2.04
N ALA A 123 4.41 -9.68 2.87
CA ALA A 123 3.84 -10.57 3.87
C ALA A 123 2.98 -9.81 4.90
N ILE A 124 3.47 -8.67 5.40
CA ILE A 124 2.71 -7.79 6.30
C ILE A 124 1.47 -7.25 5.60
N TRP A 125 1.62 -6.74 4.37
CA TRP A 125 0.51 -6.26 3.54
C TRP A 125 -0.59 -7.31 3.40
N ARG A 126 -0.21 -8.56 3.09
CA ARG A 126 -1.15 -9.70 3.02
C ARG A 126 -1.81 -9.96 4.36
N ASN A 127 -1.06 -9.99 5.46
CA ASN A 127 -1.61 -10.23 6.79
C ASN A 127 -2.69 -9.19 7.14
N LEU A 128 -2.41 -7.92 6.89
CA LEU A 128 -3.33 -6.82 7.14
C LEU A 128 -4.60 -6.91 6.28
N LEU A 129 -4.46 -7.26 5.00
CA LEU A 129 -5.61 -7.50 4.12
C LEU A 129 -6.52 -8.62 4.62
N MET A 130 -5.93 -9.68 5.18
CA MET A 130 -6.66 -10.82 5.74
C MET A 130 -7.19 -10.56 7.16
N GLY A 131 -7.09 -9.33 7.68
CA GLY A 131 -7.47 -8.98 9.06
C GLY A 131 -6.61 -9.64 10.14
N SER A 132 -5.47 -10.22 9.78
CA SER A 132 -4.51 -10.81 10.73
C SER A 132 -3.57 -9.75 11.31
N LYS A 133 -2.90 -10.09 12.43
CA LYS A 133 -1.82 -9.26 12.98
C LYS A 133 -0.69 -9.08 11.97
N ALA A 134 -0.15 -7.87 11.89
CA ALA A 134 0.96 -7.54 10.99
C ALA A 134 2.18 -8.45 11.23
N GLU A 135 2.54 -8.69 12.50
CA GLU A 135 3.70 -9.51 12.88
C GLU A 135 3.51 -11.02 12.68
N ARG A 136 2.35 -11.49 12.21
CA ARG A 136 2.13 -12.92 11.96
C ARG A 136 3.23 -13.46 11.05
N SER A 137 3.95 -14.46 11.55
CA SER A 137 5.09 -15.04 10.84
C SER A 137 4.66 -15.66 9.52
N VAL A 138 5.50 -15.49 8.51
CA VAL A 138 5.34 -16.04 7.17
C VAL A 138 6.72 -16.48 6.71
N ASP A 139 6.79 -17.68 6.17
CA ASP A 139 7.95 -18.20 5.46
C ASP A 139 8.19 -17.36 4.19
N LEU A 140 9.25 -16.55 4.21
CA LEU A 140 9.58 -15.62 3.14
C LEU A 140 10.10 -16.34 1.89
N GLU A 141 10.77 -17.48 2.06
CA GLU A 141 11.27 -18.28 0.95
C GLU A 141 10.11 -18.86 0.17
N ARG A 142 9.20 -19.53 0.88
CA ARG A 142 7.98 -20.07 0.26
C ARG A 142 7.13 -18.96 -0.35
N LEU A 143 7.01 -17.80 0.29
CA LEU A 143 6.26 -16.68 -0.27
C LEU A 143 6.89 -16.16 -1.57
N ARG A 144 8.23 -16.06 -1.62
CA ARG A 144 8.97 -15.65 -2.82
C ARG A 144 8.72 -16.63 -3.97
N ASP A 145 8.76 -17.93 -3.71
CA ASP A 145 8.53 -18.97 -4.72
C ASP A 145 7.09 -18.94 -5.25
N LEU A 146 6.12 -18.73 -4.37
CA LEU A 146 4.72 -18.56 -4.76
C LEU A 146 4.52 -17.33 -5.65
N ILE A 147 5.08 -16.18 -5.26
CA ILE A 147 5.02 -14.95 -6.07
C ILE A 147 5.70 -15.17 -7.43
N SER A 148 6.88 -15.79 -7.45
CA SER A 148 7.62 -16.09 -8.69
C SER A 148 6.82 -16.99 -9.62
N THR A 149 6.20 -18.03 -9.08
CA THR A 149 5.36 -18.97 -9.83
C THR A 149 4.15 -18.26 -10.44
N GLU A 150 3.45 -17.44 -9.65
CA GLU A 150 2.28 -16.71 -10.11
C GLU A 150 2.63 -15.68 -11.19
N VAL A 151 3.73 -14.93 -11.00
CA VAL A 151 4.21 -13.96 -12.01
C VAL A 151 4.56 -14.65 -13.33
N LYS A 152 5.24 -15.79 -13.28
CA LYS A 152 5.56 -16.59 -14.48
C LYS A 152 4.29 -17.09 -15.18
N SER A 153 3.33 -17.59 -14.41
CA SER A 153 2.02 -18.04 -14.91
C SER A 153 1.25 -16.91 -15.60
N LEU A 154 1.15 -15.74 -14.95
CA LEU A 154 0.49 -14.56 -15.52
C LEU A 154 1.17 -14.08 -16.81
N LYS A 155 2.50 -14.08 -16.84
CA LYS A 155 3.27 -13.73 -18.04
C LYS A 155 2.98 -14.71 -19.19
N GLN A 156 3.01 -16.01 -18.92
CA GLN A 156 2.71 -17.03 -19.93
C GLN A 156 1.27 -16.89 -20.47
N ARG A 157 0.29 -16.68 -19.59
CA ARG A 157 -1.11 -16.44 -19.99
C ARG A 157 -1.23 -15.20 -20.86
N LYS A 158 -0.49 -14.13 -20.54
CA LYS A 158 -0.46 -12.90 -21.35
C LYS A 158 0.10 -13.16 -22.75
N GLU A 159 1.23 -13.86 -22.85
CA GLU A 159 1.89 -14.20 -24.12
C GLU A 159 1.00 -15.09 -25.02
N MET A 160 0.22 -15.99 -24.42
CA MET A 160 -0.74 -16.83 -25.15
C MET A 160 -2.06 -16.13 -25.49
N GLY A 161 -2.25 -14.85 -25.14
CA GLY A 161 -3.51 -14.13 -25.32
C GLY A 161 -4.66 -14.63 -24.41
N ARG A 162 -4.34 -15.36 -23.34
CA ARG A 162 -5.30 -15.94 -22.37
C ARG A 162 -5.41 -15.15 -21.06
N LEU A 163 -4.76 -13.98 -20.99
CA LEU A 163 -4.93 -13.04 -19.89
C LEU A 163 -5.99 -12.01 -20.28
N THR A 164 -7.24 -12.28 -19.90
CA THR A 164 -8.33 -11.31 -20.01
C THR A 164 -8.36 -10.48 -18.73
N VAL A 165 -8.29 -9.15 -18.88
CA VAL A 165 -8.65 -8.22 -17.82
C VAL A 165 -10.07 -7.79 -18.16
N SER A 166 -11.05 -8.22 -17.37
CA SER A 166 -12.43 -7.76 -17.56
C SER A 166 -12.46 -6.25 -17.35
N ASN A 167 -12.67 -5.49 -18.43
CA ASN A 167 -13.05 -4.09 -18.32
C ASN A 167 -14.47 -4.07 -17.77
N SER A 168 -14.64 -3.86 -16.46
CA SER A 168 -15.92 -3.47 -15.89
C SER A 168 -16.19 -2.00 -16.27
N ARG A 169 -16.45 -1.76 -17.56
CA ARG A 169 -17.31 -0.66 -17.99
C ARG A 169 -18.66 -1.32 -18.24
N ASN A 170 -19.50 -1.33 -17.21
CA ASN A 170 -20.92 -1.47 -17.47
C ASN A 170 -21.36 -0.13 -18.03
N ASP A 171 -21.61 -0.12 -19.34
CA ASP A 171 -22.56 0.78 -19.95
C ASP A 171 -23.93 0.49 -19.33
N ASP A 172 -24.53 1.52 -18.70
CA ASP A 172 -25.96 1.82 -18.66
C ASP A 172 -26.17 3.20 -18.00
#